data_AF-A0A1F7I9G7-F1
#
_entry.id   AF-A0A1F7I9G7-F1
#
_cell.length_a   1.000
_cell.length_b   1.000
_cell.length_c   1.000
_cell.angle_alpha   90.00
_cell.angle_beta   90.00
_cell.angle_gamma   90.00
#
_symmetry.space_group_name_H-M   'P 1'
#
loop_
_entity.id
_entity.type
_entity.pdbx_description
1 polymer ?
#
loop_
_entity_poly.entity_id
_entity_poly.type
_entity_poly.pdbx_seq_one_letter_code
_entity_poly.pdbx_strand_id
1 'polypeptide(L)'
;MDPLDIKKRIFATHKLLTEKTTSKEKLDSVKSLLKGINARIDKLLDSSSKALADLEKFHKGEIIELTAEHLPENTEEEKKKKKAFLWFIRNWKSLHSEIDRIKKELEIKSKSTDQDIAKMWKIASALKGPFGLITAFAVVIVIGLTVLNQSKHSSGLPNSNKQIESEKKIRVIIVDNKQIPLTELTTGQSSECLDGQEQAPHYHAKDHVAAKALDETMVTDPGGCGFGKVNDIIIQEVN
;
A
#
# COMPACT_ATOMS: atom_id res chain seq x y z
N MET A 1 -3.18 42.74 -32.50
CA MET A 1 -4.42 42.89 -31.71
C MET A 1 -4.88 44.33 -31.85
N ASP A 2 -6.18 44.57 -32.01
CA ASP A 2 -6.70 45.92 -32.24
C ASP A 2 -6.58 46.80 -30.96
N PRO A 3 -6.11 48.06 -31.05
CA PRO A 3 -6.01 48.95 -29.88
C PRO A 3 -7.32 49.19 -29.13
N LEU A 4 -8.47 49.23 -29.83
CA LEU A 4 -9.80 49.34 -29.22
C LEU A 4 -10.17 48.09 -28.43
N ASP A 5 -9.75 46.92 -28.91
CA ASP A 5 -9.96 45.64 -28.23
C ASP A 5 -9.13 45.55 -26.94
N ILE A 6 -7.85 45.94 -27.00
CA ILE A 6 -6.97 46.01 -25.83
C ILE A 6 -7.57 46.93 -24.75
N LYS A 7 -8.05 48.13 -25.14
CA LYS A 7 -8.65 49.09 -24.22
C LYS A 7 -9.90 48.51 -23.52
N LYS A 8 -10.76 47.81 -24.26
CA LYS A 8 -11.96 47.14 -23.70
C LYS A 8 -11.57 46.06 -22.69
N ARG A 9 -10.58 45.22 -23.03
CA ARG A 9 -10.07 44.15 -22.16
C ARG A 9 -9.46 44.69 -20.87
N ILE A 10 -8.68 45.78 -20.96
CA ILE A 10 -8.12 46.47 -19.78
C ILE A 10 -9.23 47.04 -18.90
N PHE A 11 -10.25 47.68 -19.49
CA PHE A 11 -11.36 48.26 -18.72
C PHE A 11 -12.20 47.18 -18.01
N ALA A 12 -12.49 46.08 -18.70
CA ALA A 12 -13.18 44.93 -18.11
C ALA A 12 -12.37 44.31 -16.96
N THR A 13 -11.05 44.22 -17.13
CA THR A 13 -10.13 43.74 -16.09
C THR A 13 -10.14 44.66 -14.88
N HIS A 14 -10.02 45.97 -15.09
CA HIS A 14 -10.06 46.96 -14.02
C HIS A 14 -11.36 46.84 -13.22
N LYS A 15 -12.51 46.73 -13.90
CA LYS A 15 -13.81 46.52 -13.26
C LYS A 15 -13.80 45.30 -12.33
N LEU A 16 -13.33 44.15 -12.82
CA LEU A 16 -13.25 42.92 -12.02
C LEU A 16 -12.32 43.04 -10.81
N LEU A 17 -11.17 43.72 -10.97
CA LEU A 17 -10.20 43.92 -9.90
C LEU A 17 -10.66 44.91 -8.83
N THR A 18 -11.56 45.84 -9.17
CA THR A 18 -12.11 46.83 -8.21
C THR A 18 -13.28 46.32 -7.38
N GLU A 19 -13.75 45.10 -7.63
CA GLU A 19 -14.82 44.51 -6.81
C GLU A 19 -14.32 44.15 -5.41
N LYS A 20 -15.20 44.22 -4.39
CA LYS A 20 -14.84 44.02 -2.97
C LYS A 20 -14.27 42.65 -2.63
N THR A 21 -14.53 41.63 -3.45
CA THR A 21 -14.09 40.25 -3.20
C THR A 21 -13.35 39.70 -4.40
N THR A 22 -12.33 38.88 -4.14
CA THR A 22 -11.58 38.15 -5.16
C THR A 22 -11.90 36.66 -5.03
N SER A 23 -12.17 36.00 -6.16
CA SER A 23 -12.35 34.55 -6.25
C SER A 23 -11.44 33.99 -7.33
N LYS A 24 -11.27 32.66 -7.33
CA LYS A 24 -10.52 31.94 -8.38
C LYS A 24 -11.06 32.24 -9.79
N GLU A 25 -12.39 32.20 -9.94
CA GLU A 25 -13.08 32.48 -11.19
C GLU A 25 -12.83 33.90 -11.69
N LYS A 26 -12.75 34.89 -10.78
CA LYS A 26 -12.39 36.26 -11.12
C LYS A 26 -10.94 36.35 -11.60
N LEU A 27 -10.03 35.66 -10.92
CA LEU A 27 -8.61 35.63 -11.32
C LEU A 27 -8.43 34.96 -12.69
N ASP A 28 -9.15 33.88 -12.97
CA ASP A 28 -9.14 33.20 -14.27
C ASP A 28 -9.76 34.09 -15.37
N SER A 29 -10.81 34.85 -15.04
CA SER A 29 -11.40 35.83 -15.95
C SER A 29 -10.42 36.97 -16.28
N VAL A 30 -9.74 37.52 -15.27
CA VAL A 30 -8.69 38.54 -15.44
C VAL A 30 -7.53 38.00 -16.28
N LYS A 31 -7.10 36.77 -16.04
CA LYS A 31 -6.09 36.07 -16.83
C LYS A 31 -6.50 35.94 -18.29
N SER A 32 -7.73 35.52 -18.57
CA SER A 32 -8.25 35.44 -19.94
C SER A 32 -8.31 36.80 -20.63
N LEU A 33 -8.72 37.84 -19.90
CA LEU A 33 -8.80 39.21 -20.42
C LEU A 33 -7.43 39.86 -20.66
N LEU A 34 -6.40 39.51 -19.90
CA LEU A 34 -5.06 40.08 -20.06
C LEU A 34 -4.12 39.24 -20.93
N LYS A 35 -4.51 37.99 -21.23
CA LYS A 35 -3.68 37.05 -22.01
C LYS A 35 -3.18 37.67 -23.30
N GLY A 36 -1.86 37.59 -23.52
CA GLY A 36 -1.20 38.05 -24.74
C GLY A 36 -1.06 39.56 -24.87
N ILE A 37 -1.50 40.36 -23.88
CA ILE A 37 -1.27 41.81 -23.86
C ILE A 37 0.18 42.09 -23.42
N ASN A 38 0.67 41.38 -22.41
CA ASN A 38 2.04 41.53 -21.93
C ASN A 38 2.56 40.21 -21.31
N ALA A 39 3.70 39.72 -21.80
CA ALA A 39 4.28 38.46 -21.35
C ALA A 39 4.65 38.43 -19.85
N ARG A 40 5.02 39.58 -19.25
CA ARG A 40 5.30 39.64 -17.80
C ARG A 40 4.02 39.48 -16.98
N ILE A 41 2.94 40.10 -17.44
CA ILE A 41 1.63 40.01 -16.79
C ILE A 41 1.10 38.58 -16.89
N ASP A 42 1.23 37.95 -18.05
CA ASP A 42 0.84 36.55 -18.24
C ASP A 42 1.59 35.62 -17.26
N LYS A 43 2.91 35.78 -17.14
CA LYS A 43 3.74 34.99 -16.21
C LYS A 43 3.34 35.20 -14.75
N LEU A 44 3.04 36.43 -14.36
CA LEU A 44 2.59 36.76 -13.00
C LEU A 44 1.22 36.15 -12.72
N LEU A 45 0.26 36.28 -13.64
CA LEU A 45 -1.08 35.72 -13.49
C LEU A 45 -1.07 34.19 -13.47
N ASP A 46 -0.21 33.55 -14.25
CA ASP A 46 0.01 32.10 -14.18
C ASP A 46 0.53 31.68 -12.80
N SER A 47 1.52 32.42 -12.28
CA SER A 47 2.13 32.14 -10.98
C SER A 47 1.14 32.34 -9.84
N SER A 48 0.35 33.42 -9.87
CA SER A 48 -0.70 33.68 -8.89
C SER A 48 -1.85 32.68 -8.96
N SER A 49 -2.27 32.27 -10.16
CA SER A 49 -3.29 31.23 -10.36
C SER A 49 -2.84 29.88 -9.78
N LYS A 50 -1.57 29.51 -10.02
CA LYS A 50 -0.97 28.30 -9.42
C LYS A 50 -0.93 28.38 -7.89
N ALA A 51 -0.43 29.47 -7.33
CA ALA A 51 -0.39 29.65 -5.88
C ALA A 51 -1.78 29.62 -5.23
N LEU A 52 -2.79 30.17 -5.90
CA LEU A 52 -4.18 30.13 -5.43
C LEU A 52 -4.75 28.71 -5.48
N ALA A 53 -4.44 27.94 -6.52
CA ALA A 53 -4.82 26.52 -6.61
C ALA A 53 -4.15 25.69 -5.51
N ASP A 54 -2.87 25.96 -5.21
CA ASP A 54 -2.14 25.30 -4.13
C ASP A 54 -2.75 25.64 -2.76
N LEU A 55 -3.14 26.90 -2.54
CA LEU A 55 -3.85 27.33 -1.34
C LEU A 55 -5.21 26.62 -1.19
N GLU A 56 -5.92 26.40 -2.30
CA GLU A 56 -7.20 25.70 -2.31
C GLU A 56 -7.03 24.22 -1.94
N LYS A 57 -6.00 23.55 -2.46
CA LYS A 57 -5.62 22.18 -2.05
C LYS A 57 -5.28 22.14 -0.56
N PHE A 58 -4.58 23.14 -0.05
CA PHE A 58 -4.22 23.24 1.37
C PHE A 58 -5.48 23.37 2.25
N HIS A 59 -6.42 24.23 1.86
CA HIS A 59 -7.69 24.40 2.57
C HIS A 59 -8.56 23.14 2.56
N LYS A 60 -8.49 22.35 1.48
CA LYS A 60 -9.17 21.05 1.34
C LYS A 60 -8.49 19.90 2.11
N GLY A 61 -7.37 20.16 2.79
CA GLY A 61 -6.62 19.14 3.52
C GLY A 61 -5.80 18.22 2.61
N GLU A 62 -5.60 18.56 1.34
CA GLU A 62 -4.80 17.81 0.36
C GLU A 62 -3.30 18.09 0.53
N ILE A 63 -2.84 18.22 1.78
CA ILE A 63 -1.46 18.59 2.16
C ILE A 63 -0.47 17.51 1.70
N ILE A 64 -0.89 16.25 1.71
CA ILE A 64 -0.06 15.13 1.26
C ILE A 64 0.18 15.21 -0.26
N GLU A 65 -0.82 15.60 -1.05
CA GLU A 65 -0.67 15.77 -2.51
C GLU A 65 0.21 16.99 -2.83
N LEU A 66 0.01 18.10 -2.13
CA LEU A 66 0.86 19.30 -2.23
C LEU A 66 2.34 19.04 -1.88
N THR A 67 2.57 18.30 -0.80
CA THR A 67 3.94 17.98 -0.35
C THR A 67 4.59 16.98 -1.31
N ALA A 68 3.83 15.99 -1.80
CA ALA A 68 4.30 15.04 -2.78
C ALA A 68 4.66 15.69 -4.13
N GLU A 69 3.96 16.75 -4.53
CA GLU A 69 4.26 17.51 -5.76
C GLU A 69 5.61 18.24 -5.69
N HIS A 70 6.10 18.55 -4.49
CA HIS A 70 7.36 19.27 -4.25
C HIS A 70 8.52 18.36 -3.84
N LEU A 71 8.35 17.03 -3.85
CA LEU A 71 9.45 16.09 -3.62
C LEU A 71 10.58 16.27 -4.66
N PRO A 72 11.84 16.11 -4.25
CA PRO A 72 13.00 16.25 -5.14
C PRO A 72 12.96 15.24 -6.29
N GLU A 73 13.39 15.67 -7.47
CA GLU A 73 13.47 14.87 -8.72
C GLU A 73 14.90 14.93 -9.29
N ASN A 74 15.91 14.81 -8.43
CA ASN A 74 17.30 14.99 -8.85
C ASN A 74 17.84 13.78 -9.65
N THR A 75 17.16 12.64 -9.55
CA THR A 75 17.47 11.41 -10.30
C THR A 75 16.24 10.82 -11.01
N GLU A 76 16.46 10.03 -12.06
CA GLU A 76 15.39 9.30 -12.77
C GLU A 76 14.66 8.29 -11.87
N GLU A 77 15.35 7.71 -10.89
CA GLU A 77 14.71 6.86 -9.88
C GLU A 77 13.77 7.64 -8.96
N GLU A 78 14.21 8.80 -8.47
CA GLU A 78 13.38 9.69 -7.64
C GLU A 78 12.15 10.18 -8.40
N LYS A 79 12.29 10.50 -9.69
CA LYS A 79 11.19 10.88 -10.56
C LYS A 79 10.16 9.75 -10.72
N LYS A 80 10.62 8.51 -10.91
CA LYS A 80 9.73 7.32 -10.95
C LYS A 80 9.03 7.11 -9.62
N LYS A 81 9.75 7.20 -8.50
CA LYS A 81 9.20 7.07 -7.14
C LYS A 81 8.15 8.15 -6.85
N LYS A 82 8.45 9.41 -7.15
CA LYS A 82 7.53 10.53 -7.02
C LYS A 82 6.27 10.35 -7.87
N LYS A 83 6.42 9.96 -9.13
CA LYS A 83 5.28 9.71 -10.03
C LYS A 83 4.39 8.58 -9.50
N ALA A 84 4.97 7.49 -9.02
CA ALA A 84 4.24 6.38 -8.43
C ALA A 84 3.51 6.81 -7.13
N PHE A 85 4.19 7.57 -6.26
CA PHE A 85 3.62 8.07 -5.01
C PHE A 85 2.46 9.05 -5.25
N LEU A 86 2.63 10.01 -6.17
CA LEU A 86 1.57 10.92 -6.59
C LEU A 86 0.39 10.17 -7.21
N TRP A 87 0.66 9.19 -8.08
CA TRP A 87 -0.39 8.35 -8.64
C TRP A 87 -1.15 7.61 -7.54
N PHE A 88 -0.45 7.04 -6.57
CA PHE A 88 -1.05 6.33 -5.45
C PHE A 88 -1.94 7.24 -4.59
N ILE A 89 -1.46 8.41 -4.19
CA ILE A 89 -2.24 9.37 -3.39
C ILE A 89 -3.51 9.79 -4.14
N ARG A 90 -3.37 10.17 -5.41
CA ARG A 90 -4.48 10.63 -6.25
C ARG A 90 -5.55 9.56 -6.46
N ASN A 91 -5.13 8.31 -6.58
CA ASN A 91 -6.02 7.19 -6.83
C ASN A 91 -6.41 6.43 -5.55
N TRP A 92 -5.99 6.86 -4.35
CA TRP A 92 -6.20 6.13 -3.10
C TRP A 92 -7.68 5.83 -2.84
N LYS A 93 -8.56 6.83 -2.99
CA LYS A 93 -10.01 6.66 -2.78
C LYS A 93 -10.61 5.67 -3.79
N SER A 94 -10.25 5.80 -5.06
CA SER A 94 -10.71 4.91 -6.13
C SER A 94 -10.21 3.49 -5.92
N LEU A 95 -8.94 3.33 -5.54
CA LEU A 95 -8.33 2.04 -5.23
C LEU A 95 -9.03 1.36 -4.05
N HIS A 96 -9.27 2.09 -2.96
CA HIS A 96 -9.97 1.57 -1.79
C HIS A 96 -11.38 1.10 -2.14
N SER A 97 -12.13 1.91 -2.91
CA SER A 97 -13.48 1.54 -3.34
C SER A 97 -13.49 0.29 -4.24
N GLU A 98 -12.45 0.12 -5.07
CA GLU A 98 -12.30 -1.03 -5.96
C GLU A 98 -11.92 -2.29 -5.19
N ILE A 99 -11.05 -2.17 -4.18
CA ILE A 99 -10.72 -3.25 -3.25
C ILE A 99 -11.98 -3.72 -2.52
N ASP A 100 -12.81 -2.80 -2.02
CA ASP A 100 -14.06 -3.15 -1.33
C ASP A 100 -15.05 -3.84 -2.28
N ARG A 101 -15.14 -3.37 -3.54
CA ARG A 101 -15.98 -4.02 -4.56
C ARG A 101 -15.51 -5.44 -4.83
N ILE A 102 -14.22 -5.64 -5.06
CA ILE A 102 -13.64 -6.95 -5.37
C ILE A 102 -13.77 -7.90 -4.18
N LYS A 103 -13.52 -7.44 -2.95
CA LYS A 103 -13.77 -8.23 -1.73
C LYS A 103 -15.22 -8.69 -1.66
N LYS A 104 -16.18 -7.80 -1.87
CA LYS A 104 -17.62 -8.16 -1.89
C LYS A 104 -17.95 -9.15 -3.01
N GLU A 105 -17.40 -8.97 -4.22
CA GLU A 105 -17.62 -9.90 -5.33
C GLU A 105 -17.01 -11.30 -5.06
N LEU A 106 -15.93 -11.38 -4.27
CA LEU A 106 -15.26 -12.63 -3.88
C LEU A 106 -15.86 -13.29 -2.61
N GLU A 107 -16.37 -12.53 -1.65
CA GLU A 107 -16.96 -13.05 -0.40
C GLU A 107 -18.36 -13.64 -0.58
N ILE A 108 -19.08 -13.27 -1.65
CA ILE A 108 -20.37 -13.90 -1.97
C ILE A 108 -20.11 -15.35 -2.34
N LYS A 109 -20.29 -16.29 -1.39
CA LYS A 109 -20.25 -17.74 -1.63
C LYS A 109 -21.18 -18.08 -2.80
N SER A 110 -20.59 -18.46 -3.92
CA SER A 110 -21.29 -19.06 -5.06
C SER A 110 -21.84 -20.41 -4.64
N LYS A 111 -23.07 -20.71 -5.04
CA LYS A 111 -23.65 -22.05 -4.87
C LYS A 111 -23.28 -23.01 -6.02
N SER A 112 -22.63 -22.50 -7.07
CA SER A 112 -22.25 -23.27 -8.26
C SER A 112 -21.02 -22.70 -8.97
N THR A 113 -20.27 -23.58 -9.65
CA THR A 113 -19.05 -23.28 -10.41
C THR A 113 -19.26 -22.24 -11.52
N ASP A 114 -20.46 -22.20 -12.14
CA ASP A 114 -20.79 -21.24 -13.20
C ASP A 114 -20.86 -19.78 -12.70
N GLN A 115 -21.21 -19.57 -11.43
CA GLN A 115 -21.25 -18.22 -10.84
C GLN A 115 -19.85 -17.66 -10.57
N ASP A 116 -18.86 -18.52 -10.34
CA ASP A 116 -17.47 -18.07 -10.13
C ASP A 116 -16.77 -17.69 -11.44
N ILE A 117 -17.06 -18.44 -12.51
CA ILE A 117 -16.58 -18.09 -13.86
C ILE A 117 -17.16 -16.74 -14.31
N ALA A 118 -18.44 -16.48 -14.03
CA ALA A 118 -19.09 -15.21 -14.36
C ALA A 118 -18.49 -14.00 -13.60
N LYS A 119 -18.14 -14.18 -12.32
CA LYS A 119 -17.47 -13.14 -11.51
C LYS A 119 -16.06 -12.85 -12.03
N MET A 120 -15.27 -13.89 -12.34
CA MET A 120 -13.95 -13.73 -12.94
C MET A 120 -14.02 -12.99 -14.28
N TRP A 121 -15.04 -13.26 -15.09
CA TRP A 121 -15.27 -12.56 -16.36
C TRP A 121 -15.61 -11.08 -16.18
N LYS A 122 -16.38 -10.73 -15.15
CA LYS A 122 -16.75 -9.35 -14.83
C LYS A 122 -15.55 -8.53 -14.31
N ILE A 123 -14.68 -9.15 -13.53
CA ILE A 123 -13.42 -8.55 -13.09
C ILE A 123 -12.45 -8.41 -14.28
N ALA A 124 -12.36 -9.42 -15.14
CA ALA A 124 -11.51 -9.42 -16.33
C ALA A 124 -11.97 -8.39 -17.38
N SER A 125 -13.26 -8.11 -17.51
CA SER A 125 -13.78 -7.09 -18.42
C SER A 125 -13.55 -5.67 -17.89
N ALA A 126 -13.66 -5.45 -16.57
CA ALA A 126 -13.31 -4.19 -15.94
C ALA A 126 -11.81 -3.85 -16.08
N LEU A 127 -10.94 -4.87 -16.11
CA LEU A 127 -9.51 -4.74 -16.38
C LEU A 127 -9.18 -4.16 -17.77
N LYS A 128 -10.09 -4.26 -18.74
CA LYS A 128 -9.92 -3.71 -20.10
C LYS A 128 -10.44 -2.28 -20.25
N GLY A 129 -11.03 -1.70 -19.20
CA GLY A 129 -11.56 -0.33 -19.20
C GLY A 129 -10.52 0.75 -18.83
N PRO A 130 -10.90 2.04 -18.87
CA PRO A 130 -10.01 3.16 -18.50
C PRO A 130 -9.52 3.10 -17.04
N PHE A 131 -10.17 2.31 -16.18
CA PHE A 131 -9.79 2.05 -14.80
C PHE A 131 -8.99 0.74 -14.60
N GLY A 132 -8.60 0.07 -15.69
CA GLY A 132 -8.03 -1.28 -15.65
C GLY A 132 -6.78 -1.42 -14.79
N LEU A 133 -5.94 -0.39 -14.71
CA LEU A 133 -4.76 -0.33 -13.83
C LEU A 133 -5.14 -0.37 -12.34
N ILE A 134 -6.19 0.36 -11.95
CA ILE A 134 -6.67 0.39 -10.56
C ILE A 134 -7.31 -0.95 -10.21
N THR A 135 -8.13 -1.50 -11.12
CA THR A 135 -8.74 -2.82 -10.95
C THR A 135 -7.69 -3.93 -10.84
N ALA A 136 -6.67 -3.93 -11.71
CA ALA A 136 -5.58 -4.90 -11.65
C ALA A 136 -4.82 -4.83 -10.32
N PHE A 137 -4.49 -3.61 -9.87
CA PHE A 137 -3.80 -3.41 -8.59
C PHE A 137 -4.67 -3.83 -7.40
N ALA A 138 -5.96 -3.53 -7.43
CA ALA A 138 -6.92 -3.95 -6.42
C ALA A 138 -7.07 -5.48 -6.36
N VAL A 139 -7.11 -6.17 -7.50
CA VAL A 139 -7.13 -7.64 -7.57
C VAL A 139 -5.88 -8.24 -6.93
N VAL A 140 -4.69 -7.71 -7.26
CA VAL A 140 -3.42 -8.16 -6.67
C VAL A 140 -3.43 -7.97 -5.15
N ILE A 141 -3.90 -6.82 -4.67
CA ILE A 141 -4.02 -6.55 -3.23
C ILE A 141 -4.98 -7.53 -2.56
N VAL A 142 -6.17 -7.76 -3.14
CA VAL A 142 -7.16 -8.66 -2.53
C VAL A 142 -6.65 -10.09 -2.53
N ILE A 143 -6.08 -10.59 -3.63
CA ILE A 143 -5.48 -11.93 -3.67
C ILE A 143 -4.34 -12.04 -2.66
N GLY A 144 -3.44 -11.05 -2.61
CA GLY A 144 -2.33 -11.02 -1.65
C GLY A 144 -2.82 -11.04 -0.20
N LEU A 145 -3.81 -10.21 0.14
CA LEU A 145 -4.44 -10.20 1.45
C LEU A 145 -5.18 -11.51 1.76
N THR A 146 -5.83 -12.13 0.79
CA THR A 146 -6.50 -13.43 0.97
C THR A 146 -5.50 -14.55 1.19
N VAL A 147 -4.38 -14.60 0.46
CA VAL A 147 -3.32 -15.60 0.65
C VAL A 147 -2.62 -15.40 2.01
N LEU A 148 -2.33 -14.14 2.37
CA LEU A 148 -1.78 -13.81 3.69
C LEU A 148 -2.78 -14.10 4.82
N ASN A 149 -4.07 -13.81 4.65
CA ASN A 149 -5.09 -14.18 5.64
C ASN A 149 -5.35 -15.69 5.68
N GLN A 150 -5.20 -16.41 4.59
CA GLN A 150 -5.23 -17.88 4.58
C GLN A 150 -4.01 -18.45 5.29
N SER A 151 -2.84 -17.84 5.23
CA SER A 151 -1.70 -18.26 6.09
C SER A 151 -1.97 -18.00 7.58
N LYS A 152 -2.81 -17.01 7.93
CA LYS A 152 -3.31 -16.80 9.30
C LYS A 152 -4.49 -17.73 9.68
N HIS A 153 -5.25 -18.21 8.70
CA HIS A 153 -6.39 -19.14 8.90
C HIS A 153 -6.06 -20.61 8.63
N SER A 154 -4.85 -20.96 8.20
CA SER A 154 -4.37 -22.34 8.02
C SER A 154 -3.99 -23.01 9.35
N SER A 155 -4.32 -22.38 10.48
CA SER A 155 -4.44 -23.03 11.80
C SER A 155 -5.78 -23.76 11.98
N GLY A 156 -6.56 -23.97 10.92
CA GLY A 156 -7.82 -24.72 10.97
C GLY A 156 -7.99 -25.59 9.72
N LEU A 157 -8.02 -26.91 9.94
CA LEU A 157 -8.19 -27.98 8.96
C LEU A 157 -9.21 -27.68 7.84
N PRO A 158 -8.94 -28.07 6.58
CA PRO A 158 -10.01 -28.36 5.64
C PRO A 158 -10.63 -29.72 6.02
N ASN A 159 -11.87 -29.69 6.50
CA ASN A 159 -12.69 -30.88 6.65
C ASN A 159 -13.24 -31.27 5.26
N SER A 160 -12.63 -32.26 4.63
CA SER A 160 -13.28 -33.03 3.57
C SER A 160 -12.89 -34.50 3.72
N ASN A 161 -13.90 -35.29 4.04
CA ASN A 161 -13.95 -36.75 4.15
C ASN A 161 -13.00 -37.51 3.21
N LYS A 162 -11.99 -38.18 3.77
CA LYS A 162 -11.88 -39.66 3.91
C LYS A 162 -10.41 -40.06 4.12
N GLN A 163 -10.21 -40.91 5.13
CA GLN A 163 -9.18 -41.95 5.21
C GLN A 163 -7.70 -41.51 5.33
N ILE A 164 -7.22 -41.44 6.57
CA ILE A 164 -6.30 -42.39 7.24
C ILE A 164 -5.62 -41.61 8.37
N GLU A 165 -5.88 -42.06 9.58
CA GLU A 165 -5.21 -41.63 10.80
C GLU A 165 -3.73 -42.01 10.68
N SER A 166 -2.90 -41.08 10.21
CA SER A 166 -1.45 -41.14 10.40
C SER A 166 -1.13 -40.22 11.57
N GLU A 167 -0.69 -40.80 12.68
CA GLU A 167 -0.12 -40.09 13.83
C GLU A 167 0.75 -38.92 13.34
N LYS A 168 0.32 -37.68 13.60
CA LYS A 168 1.08 -36.49 13.22
C LYS A 168 2.28 -36.39 14.15
N LYS A 169 3.41 -36.97 13.74
CA LYS A 169 4.70 -36.77 14.39
C LYS A 169 5.00 -35.27 14.51
N ILE A 170 5.11 -34.80 15.73
CA ILE A 170 5.48 -33.44 16.10
C ILE A 170 7.00 -33.33 16.04
N ARG A 171 7.51 -32.34 15.32
CA ARG A 171 8.95 -32.05 15.27
C ARG A 171 9.31 -31.04 16.36
N VAL A 172 10.26 -31.40 17.21
CA VAL A 172 10.69 -30.63 18.38
C VAL A 172 12.20 -30.42 18.41
N ILE A 173 12.65 -29.35 19.05
CA ILE A 173 14.02 -29.19 19.52
C ILE A 173 14.08 -29.42 21.04
N ILE A 174 15.23 -29.83 21.55
CA ILE A 174 15.45 -29.97 22.99
C ILE A 174 16.25 -28.77 23.51
N VAL A 175 15.65 -28.01 24.42
CA VAL A 175 16.28 -26.90 25.14
C VAL A 175 15.99 -27.09 26.62
N ASP A 176 17.02 -27.10 27.47
CA ASP A 176 16.87 -27.31 28.92
C ASP A 176 16.01 -28.54 29.29
N ASN A 177 16.23 -29.67 28.60
CA ASN A 177 15.45 -30.91 28.71
C ASN A 177 13.96 -30.79 28.33
N LYS A 178 13.54 -29.67 27.74
CA LYS A 178 12.17 -29.44 27.30
C LYS A 178 12.08 -29.57 25.79
N GLN A 179 10.99 -30.20 25.34
CA GLN A 179 10.70 -30.39 23.93
C GLN A 179 9.87 -29.20 23.42
N ILE A 180 10.51 -28.32 22.66
CA ILE A 180 9.86 -27.14 22.08
C ILE A 180 9.46 -27.48 20.64
N PRO A 181 8.16 -27.46 20.30
CA PRO A 181 7.70 -27.68 18.93
C PRO A 181 8.30 -26.64 17.99
N LEU A 182 8.71 -27.05 16.80
CA LEU A 182 9.11 -26.12 15.75
C LEU A 182 8.00 -25.13 15.39
N THR A 183 6.74 -25.48 15.68
CA THR A 183 5.60 -24.58 15.50
C THR A 183 5.58 -23.42 16.49
N GLU A 184 6.34 -23.45 17.59
CA GLU A 184 6.44 -22.34 18.55
C GLU A 184 7.67 -21.47 18.29
N LEU A 185 8.41 -21.77 17.22
CA LEU A 185 9.68 -21.14 16.91
C LEU A 185 9.64 -20.34 15.60
N THR A 186 10.50 -19.33 15.51
CA THR A 186 10.84 -18.58 14.30
C THR A 186 12.35 -18.63 14.09
N THR A 187 12.81 -18.37 12.87
CA THR A 187 14.25 -18.21 12.59
C THR A 187 14.54 -16.74 12.34
N GLY A 188 15.45 -16.15 13.12
CA GLY A 188 15.91 -14.78 12.92
C GLY A 188 16.90 -14.67 11.76
N GLN A 189 16.79 -13.61 10.96
CA GLN A 189 17.75 -13.22 9.93
C GLN A 189 17.99 -11.70 10.04
N SER A 190 18.87 -11.31 10.95
CA SER A 190 19.24 -9.92 11.19
C SER A 190 20.76 -9.79 11.28
N SER A 191 21.29 -8.56 11.24
CA SER A 191 22.73 -8.26 11.20
C SER A 191 23.54 -8.84 12.37
N GLU A 192 22.87 -9.20 13.46
CA GLU A 192 23.39 -9.86 14.64
C GLU A 192 23.54 -11.39 14.50
N CYS A 193 23.04 -11.98 13.41
CA CYS A 193 23.11 -13.41 13.10
C CYS A 193 24.20 -13.74 12.07
N LEU A 194 25.37 -13.09 12.17
CA LEU A 194 26.52 -13.32 11.31
C LEU A 194 27.58 -14.14 12.07
N ASP A 195 27.96 -15.29 11.51
CA ASP A 195 29.15 -16.03 11.91
C ASP A 195 30.25 -15.74 10.89
N GLY A 196 31.00 -14.66 11.14
CA GLY A 196 31.93 -14.11 10.15
C GLY A 196 31.20 -13.41 8.98
N GLN A 197 31.24 -13.99 7.78
CA GLN A 197 30.54 -13.48 6.58
C GLN A 197 29.32 -14.33 6.18
N GLU A 198 29.06 -15.43 6.88
CA GLU A 198 27.95 -16.34 6.59
C GLU A 198 26.78 -16.08 7.53
N GLN A 199 25.56 -16.16 6.98
CA GLN A 199 24.34 -16.08 7.77
C GLN A 199 24.22 -17.35 8.61
N ALA A 200 24.21 -17.20 9.93
CA ALA A 200 23.96 -18.28 10.87
C ALA A 200 22.54 -18.10 11.44
N PRO A 201 21.50 -18.70 10.84
CA PRO A 201 20.14 -18.60 11.36
C PRO A 201 20.05 -19.34 12.71
N HIS A 202 19.36 -18.73 13.67
CA HIS A 202 19.10 -19.29 14.99
C HIS A 202 17.60 -19.42 15.24
N TYR A 203 17.19 -20.39 16.07
CA TYR A 203 15.81 -20.54 16.50
C TYR A 203 15.48 -19.55 17.63
N HIS A 204 14.38 -18.82 17.49
CA HIS A 204 13.81 -17.90 18.47
C HIS A 204 12.38 -18.28 18.80
N ALA A 205 11.86 -17.78 19.91
CA ALA A 205 10.42 -17.85 20.17
C ALA A 205 9.67 -17.01 19.13
N LYS A 206 8.46 -17.45 18.76
CA LYS A 206 7.61 -16.75 17.77
C LYS A 206 7.36 -15.27 18.09
N ASP A 207 7.23 -14.96 19.38
CA ASP A 207 7.00 -13.60 19.88
C ASP A 207 8.28 -12.92 20.37
N HIS A 208 9.45 -13.57 20.21
CA HIS A 208 10.75 -13.16 20.73
C HIS A 208 10.78 -12.97 22.26
N VAL A 209 9.87 -13.61 23.01
CA VAL A 209 9.79 -13.55 24.47
C VAL A 209 9.90 -14.95 25.07
N ALA A 210 9.04 -15.89 24.66
CA ALA A 210 9.08 -17.26 25.19
C ALA A 210 8.36 -18.26 24.26
N ALA A 211 8.85 -19.49 24.20
CA ALA A 211 8.23 -20.57 23.46
C ALA A 211 7.53 -21.56 24.41
N LYS A 212 6.34 -22.05 24.03
CA LYS A 212 5.62 -23.07 24.79
C LYS A 212 6.19 -24.47 24.46
N ALA A 213 6.63 -25.22 25.48
CA ALA A 213 7.05 -26.61 25.32
C ALA A 213 5.84 -27.57 25.32
N LEU A 214 6.06 -28.83 24.94
CA LEU A 214 5.03 -29.87 24.92
C LEU A 214 4.45 -30.20 26.31
N ASP A 215 5.22 -29.96 27.38
CA ASP A 215 4.78 -30.10 28.78
C ASP A 215 3.99 -28.87 29.30
N GLU A 216 3.59 -27.98 28.38
CA GLU A 216 2.93 -26.70 28.62
C GLU A 216 3.73 -25.65 29.39
N THR A 217 5.00 -25.91 29.71
CA THR A 217 5.86 -24.91 30.34
C THR A 217 6.38 -23.90 29.31
N MET A 218 6.66 -22.68 29.78
CA MET A 218 7.28 -21.65 28.94
C MET A 218 8.81 -21.73 29.05
N VAL A 219 9.50 -21.61 27.91
CA VAL A 219 10.95 -21.46 27.82
C VAL A 219 11.25 -20.07 27.28
N THR A 220 11.88 -19.24 28.10
CA THR A 220 12.21 -17.85 27.75
C THR A 220 13.23 -17.82 26.62
N ASP A 221 13.01 -16.96 25.63
CA ASP A 221 13.99 -16.71 24.57
C ASP A 221 15.22 -16.01 25.19
N PRO A 222 16.43 -16.59 25.08
CA PRO A 222 17.62 -16.00 25.69
C PRO A 222 18.09 -14.71 24.98
N GLY A 223 17.53 -14.37 23.82
CA GLY A 223 18.00 -13.27 22.98
C GLY A 223 19.35 -13.57 22.32
N GLY A 224 19.75 -12.73 21.37
CA GLY A 224 21.02 -12.89 20.65
C GLY A 224 21.04 -14.14 19.76
N CYS A 225 21.59 -15.25 20.27
CA CYS A 225 21.73 -16.52 19.55
C CYS A 225 20.51 -17.46 19.70
N GLY A 226 19.45 -17.01 20.38
CA GLY A 226 18.22 -17.78 20.56
C GLY A 226 18.46 -19.16 21.20
N PHE A 227 17.62 -20.12 20.86
CA PHE A 227 17.72 -21.52 21.31
C PHE A 227 18.86 -22.32 20.64
N GLY A 228 19.64 -21.68 19.77
CA GLY A 228 20.78 -22.27 19.07
C GLY A 228 20.66 -22.19 17.53
N LYS A 229 21.77 -22.46 16.84
CA LYS A 229 21.86 -22.41 15.37
C LYS A 229 21.04 -23.51 14.73
N VAL A 230 20.33 -23.20 13.65
CA VAL A 230 19.48 -24.16 12.92
C VAL A 230 20.26 -25.39 12.46
N ASN A 231 21.54 -25.21 12.11
CA ASN A 231 22.41 -26.30 11.63
C ASN A 231 23.00 -27.16 12.76
N ASP A 232 22.97 -26.69 14.00
CA ASP A 232 23.63 -27.35 15.14
C ASP A 232 22.62 -28.05 16.07
N ILE A 233 21.33 -27.75 15.93
CA ILE A 233 20.27 -28.35 16.74
C ILE A 233 19.69 -29.60 16.07
N ILE A 234 19.64 -30.69 16.81
CA ILE A 234 18.98 -31.94 16.40
C ILE A 234 17.47 -31.79 16.56
N ILE A 235 16.74 -31.96 15.46
CA ILE A 235 15.28 -32.05 15.46
C ILE A 235 14.88 -33.49 15.76
N GLN A 236 14.01 -33.67 16.75
CA GLN A 236 13.41 -34.97 17.09
C GLN A 236 11.95 -35.03 16.65
N GLU A 237 11.51 -36.21 16.21
CA GLU A 237 10.11 -36.50 15.93
C GLU A 237 9.51 -37.25 17.12
N VAL A 238 8.45 -36.68 17.70
CA VAL A 238 7.72 -37.25 18.85
C VAL A 238 6.23 -37.33 18.53
N ASN A 239 5.53 -38.32 19.10
CA ASN A 239 4.09 -38.52 18.91
C ASN A 239 3.28 -37.69 19.90
#